data_AF-A0A7X8AJ12-F1
#
_entry.id   AF-A0A7X8AJ12-F1
#
_cell.length_a   1.000
_cell.length_b   1.000
_cell.length_c   1.000
_cell.angle_alpha   90.00
_cell.angle_beta   90.00
_cell.angle_gamma   90.00
#
_symmetry.space_group_name_H-M   'P 1'
#
loop_
_entity.id
_entity.type
_entity.pdbx_description
1 polymer ?
#
loop_
_entity_poly.entity_id
_entity_poly.type
_entity_poly.pdbx_seq_one_letter_code
_entity_poly.pdbx_strand_id
1 'polypeptide(L)' 'HGSVELAPQLNIADCIVDITQTGKTLEANDLIVLEEVCPVSLKLVSRRYGSASYWRECLNITEGIKNQVRRSEDV' A
#
# COMPACT_ATOMS: atom_id res chain seq x y z
N HIS A 1 -12.59 -7.10 9.52
CA HIS A 1 -11.74 -6.47 10.55
C HIS A 1 -11.08 -5.26 9.91
N GLY A 2 -11.66 -4.07 10.10
CA GLY A 2 -11.24 -2.83 9.41
C GLY A 2 -11.60 -1.63 10.27
N SER A 3 -11.18 -1.69 11.53
CA SER A 3 -11.49 -0.69 12.55
C SER A 3 -10.34 -0.59 13.54
N VAL A 4 -9.11 -0.65 13.02
CA VAL A 4 -7.90 -0.49 13.85
C VAL A 4 -7.94 0.88 14.55
N GLU A 5 -8.54 1.86 13.89
CA GLU A 5 -8.79 3.24 14.34
C GLU A 5 -9.67 3.34 15.60
N LEU A 6 -10.47 2.31 15.91
CA LEU A 6 -11.29 2.29 17.14
C LEU A 6 -10.51 1.83 18.38
N ALA A 7 -9.35 1.17 18.21
CA ALA A 7 -8.62 0.59 19.32
C ALA A 7 -8.23 1.63 20.40
N PRO A 8 -7.78 2.85 20.05
CA PRO A 8 -7.50 3.91 21.04
C PRO A 8 -8.76 4.37 21.78
N GLN A 9 -9.87 4.60 21.06
CA GLN A 9 -11.13 5.06 21.65
C GLN A 9 -11.73 4.05 22.64
N LEU A 10 -11.49 2.76 22.41
CA LEU A 10 -11.94 1.67 23.28
C LEU A 10 -10.95 1.33 24.40
N ASN A 11 -9.85 2.08 24.54
CA ASN A 11 -8.75 1.79 25.47
C ASN A 11 -8.17 0.38 25.33
N ILE A 12 -8.13 -0.15 24.10
CA ILE A 12 -7.53 -1.46 23.79
C ILE A 12 -6.04 -1.30 23.50
N ALA A 13 -5.62 -0.12 23.01
CA ALA A 13 -4.22 0.22 22.74
C ALA A 13 -4.00 1.73 22.90
N ASP A 14 -2.80 2.14 23.32
CA ASP A 14 -2.43 3.55 23.44
C ASP A 14 -2.20 4.22 22.08
N CYS A 15 -1.75 3.44 21.09
CA CYS A 15 -1.51 3.88 19.72
C CYS A 15 -1.71 2.73 18.73
N ILE A 16 -1.77 3.08 17.44
CA ILE A 16 -1.89 2.13 16.34
C ILE A 16 -0.81 2.38 15.28
N VAL A 17 -0.53 1.34 14.50
CA VAL A 17 0.26 1.44 13.27
C VAL A 17 -0.68 1.07 12.12
N ASP A 18 -0.83 1.97 11.15
CA ASP A 18 -1.73 1.79 10.02
C ASP A 18 -1.14 2.36 8.73
N ILE A 19 -1.62 1.87 7.59
CA ILE A 19 -1.23 2.36 6.26
C ILE A 19 -2.18 3.48 5.87
N THR A 20 -1.67 4.72 5.82
CA THR A 20 -2.45 5.91 5.46
C THR A 20 -1.85 6.64 4.26
N GLN A 21 -2.65 7.48 3.59
CA GLN A 21 -2.21 8.28 2.44
C GLN A 21 -2.33 9.78 2.68
N THR A 22 -3.53 10.29 2.94
CA THR A 22 -3.79 11.74 3.12
C THR A 22 -4.04 12.14 4.58
N GLY A 23 -4.01 11.20 5.52
CA GLY A 23 -4.32 11.45 6.93
C GLY A 23 -5.82 11.66 7.25
N LYS A 24 -6.67 11.95 6.26
CA LYS A 24 -8.10 12.24 6.46
C LYS A 24 -8.87 11.20 7.27
N THR A 25 -8.56 9.92 7.10
CA THR A 25 -9.19 8.83 7.87
C THR A 25 -8.82 8.89 9.35
N LEU A 26 -7.56 9.24 9.66
CA LEU A 26 -7.11 9.40 11.04
C LEU A 26 -7.78 10.60 11.69
N GLU A 27 -7.84 11.74 10.98
CA GLU A 27 -8.51 12.96 11.45
C GLU A 27 -10.00 12.71 11.77
N ALA A 28 -10.70 11.94 10.93
CA ALA A 28 -12.10 11.60 11.14
C ALA A 28 -12.35 10.72 12.39
N ASN A 29 -11.31 10.11 12.96
CA ASN A 29 -11.35 9.28 14.17
C ASN A 29 -10.62 9.93 15.35
N ASP A 30 -10.34 11.24 15.29
CA ASP A 30 -9.60 12.00 16.30
C ASP A 30 -8.18 11.46 16.55
N LEU A 31 -7.55 10.89 15.51
CA LEU A 31 -6.19 10.38 15.54
C LEU A 31 -5.22 11.33 14.84
N ILE A 32 -3.99 11.37 15.34
CA ILE A 32 -2.88 12.15 14.76
C ILE A 32 -1.72 11.23 14.37
N VAL A 33 -0.95 11.63 13.35
CA VAL A 33 0.29 10.94 12.98
C VAL A 33 1.38 11.36 13.97
N LEU A 34 1.90 10.40 14.72
CA LEU A 34 3.02 10.61 15.65
C LEU A 34 4.37 10.51 14.94
N GLU A 35 4.53 9.51 14.09
CA GLU A 35 5.77 9.21 13.36
C GLU A 35 5.46 8.49 12.05
N GLU A 36 6.23 8.78 11.01
CA GLU A 36 6.22 7.99 9.78
C GLU A 36 7.17 6.79 9.94
N VAL A 37 6.62 5.57 9.91
CA VAL A 37 7.40 4.34 10.11
C VAL A 37 8.22 3.99 8.86
N CYS A 38 7.58 3.92 7.70
CA CYS A 38 8.25 3.68 6.43
C CYS A 38 7.35 4.01 5.22
N PRO A 39 7.94 4.35 4.06
CA PRO A 39 7.19 4.46 2.83
C PRO A 39 6.76 3.07 2.34
N VAL A 40 5.52 2.97 1.87
CA VAL A 40 4.97 1.75 1.28
C VAL A 40 4.89 1.87 -0.23
N SER A 41 5.14 0.76 -0.94
CA SER A 41 5.00 0.69 -2.40
C SER A 41 4.36 -0.62 -2.82
N LEU A 42 3.56 -0.56 -3.89
CA LEU A 42 3.04 -1.76 -4.53
C LEU A 42 4.17 -2.46 -5.29
N LYS A 43 4.24 -3.79 -5.16
CA LYS A 43 5.18 -4.63 -5.90
C LYS A 43 4.41 -5.69 -6.68
N LEU A 44 4.80 -5.91 -7.93
CA LEU A 44 4.36 -7.06 -8.71
C LEU A 44 5.24 -8.26 -8.37
N VAL A 45 4.63 -9.35 -7.90
CA VAL A 45 5.35 -10.56 -7.47
C VAL A 45 4.82 -11.77 -8.27
N SER A 46 5.73 -12.64 -8.71
CA SER A 46 5.42 -13.89 -9.42
C SER A 46 5.92 -15.10 -8.65
N ARG A 47 5.27 -16.25 -8.86
CA ARG A 47 5.72 -17.53 -8.29
C ARG A 47 7.05 -17.93 -8.95
N ARG A 48 8.04 -18.28 -8.11
CA ARG A 48 9.41 -18.63 -8.53
C ARG A 48 9.48 -19.67 -9.65
N TYR A 49 8.66 -20.72 -9.62
CA TYR A 49 8.72 -21.81 -10.60
C TYR A 49 7.75 -21.66 -11.77
N GLY A 50 6.73 -20.81 -11.64
CA GLY A 50 5.78 -20.54 -12.73
C GLY A 50 6.32 -19.52 -13.73
N SER A 51 7.19 -18.61 -13.27
CA SER A 51 7.69 -17.50 -14.07
C SER A 51 8.44 -17.91 -15.33
N ALA A 52 9.10 -19.08 -15.36
CA ALA A 52 9.78 -19.58 -16.55
C ALA A 52 8.78 -20.02 -17.64
N SER A 53 7.72 -20.74 -17.25
CA SER A 53 6.70 -21.23 -18.19
C SER A 53 5.84 -20.10 -18.76
N TYR A 54 5.66 -19.01 -18.00
CA TYR A 54 4.85 -17.85 -18.38
C TYR A 54 5.69 -16.59 -18.58
N TRP A 55 6.95 -16.75 -18.98
CA TRP A 55 7.90 -15.63 -19.02
C TRP A 55 7.44 -14.51 -19.95
N ARG A 56 6.88 -14.85 -21.11
CA ARG A 56 6.41 -13.87 -22.10
C ARG A 56 5.24 -13.07 -21.57
N GLU A 57 4.27 -13.74 -20.95
CA GLU A 57 3.10 -13.12 -20.36
C GLU A 57 3.49 -12.22 -19.17
N CYS A 58 4.38 -12.69 -18.30
CA CYS A 58 4.94 -11.89 -17.21
C CYS A 58 5.62 -10.63 -17.76
N LEU A 59 6.44 -10.77 -18.82
CA LEU A 59 7.11 -9.63 -19.45
C LEU A 59 6.10 -8.64 -20.03
N ASN A 60 5.09 -9.12 -20.76
CA ASN A 60 4.05 -8.28 -21.34
C ASN A 60 3.28 -7.49 -20.28
N ILE A 61 2.94 -8.12 -19.15
CA ILE A 61 2.28 -7.45 -18.02
C ILE A 61 3.22 -6.39 -17.42
N THR A 62 4.50 -6.73 -17.19
CA THR A 62 5.45 -5.77 -16.61
C THR A 62 5.69 -4.55 -17.50
N GLU A 63 5.80 -4.74 -18.82
CA GLU A 63 5.98 -3.64 -19.77
C GLU A 63 4.70 -2.80 -19.91
N GLY A 64 3.53 -3.45 -19.91
CA GLY A 64 2.24 -2.75 -19.88
C GLY A 64 2.10 -1.82 -18.67
N ILE A 65 2.46 -2.31 -17.48
CA ILE A 65 2.44 -1.51 -16.24
C ILE A 65 3.46 -0.37 -16.32
N LYS A 66 4.71 -0.63 -16.73
CA LYS A 66 5.75 0.40 -16.86
C LYS A 66 5.33 1.55 -17.77
N ASN A 67 4.71 1.23 -18.91
CA ASN A 67 4.27 2.24 -19.86
C ASN A 67 3.14 3.11 -19.30
N GLN A 68 2.27 2.57 -18.46
CA GLN A 68 1.21 3.36 -17.79
C GLN A 68 1.77 4.23 -16.66
N VAL A 69 2.73 3.71 -15.89
CA VAL A 69 3.34 4.48 -14.78
C VAL A 69 4.12 5.68 -15.32
N ARG A 70 4.97 5.51 -16.35
CA ARG A 70 5.73 6.62 -16.95
C ARG A 70 4.85 7.76 -17.43
N ARG A 71 3.72 7.44 -18.07
CA ARG A 71 2.74 8.43 -18.52
C ARG A 71 2.09 9.24 -17.40
N SER A 72 2.10 8.74 -16.17
CA SER A 72 1.58 9.44 -15.00
C SER A 72 2.62 10.35 -14.33
N GLU A 73 3.92 10.18 -14.64
CA GLU A 73 5.01 11.00 -14.10
C GLU A 73 5.31 12.21 -15.01
N ASP A 74 4.90 12.15 -16.29
CA ASP A 74 5.08 13.20 -17.31
C ASP A 74 3.93 14.25 -17.36
N VAL A 75 2.96 14.18 -16.43
CA VAL A 75 1.81 15.09 -16.31
C VAL A 75 1.84 15.79 -14.96
#